data_AF-A0A7C6F712-F1
#
_entry.id   AF-A0A7C6F712-F1
#
_cell.length_a   1.000
_cell.length_b   1.000
_cell.length_c   1.000
_cell.angle_alpha   90.00
_cell.angle_beta   90.00
_cell.angle_gamma   90.00
#
_symmetry.space_group_name_H-M   'P 1'
#
loop_
_entity.id
_entity.type
_entity.pdbx_description
1 polymer ?
#
loop_
_entity_poly.entity_id
_entity_poly.type
_entity_poly.pdbx_seq_one_letter_code
_entity_poly.pdbx_strand_id
1 'polypeptide(L)'
;MDADSRGGPWSGERSLSVARLGEVPEPVSDEEFQAAKHAVAWARELHAVAVKGEEMPTQRKRHEELMAQANEAERQESLLRHAAWGTDEVLTGLVSRVTKRLRVENGRLVTDTDRGAEPFGELSPGERWRIALEIAAEQVGKGGLVTVPQEAWEALDPLNRAEIAEIARSVGVVIITAEADEHNQIEAEVV
;
A
#
# COMPACT_ATOMS: atom_id res chain seq x y z
N MET A 1 -114.90 -48.34 23.13
CA MET A 1 -115.21 -49.77 23.02
C MET A 1 -113.88 -50.47 22.77
N ASP A 2 -113.48 -51.25 23.76
CA ASP A 2 -112.15 -51.81 23.99
C ASP A 2 -111.69 -52.88 22.98
N ALA A 3 -110.38 -53.13 23.08
CA ALA A 3 -109.64 -54.39 22.86
C ALA A 3 -109.25 -54.75 21.41
N ASP A 4 -107.95 -54.93 21.14
CA ASP A 4 -107.31 -56.23 21.39
C ASP A 4 -105.77 -56.11 21.39
N SER A 5 -105.16 -56.98 22.18
CA SER A 5 -103.74 -57.06 22.53
C SER A 5 -103.08 -58.20 21.77
N ARG A 6 -101.79 -58.07 21.43
CA ARG A 6 -100.76 -59.13 21.48
C ARG A 6 -99.41 -58.62 20.94
N GLY A 7 -98.56 -58.14 21.86
CA GLY A 7 -97.14 -57.91 21.63
C GLY A 7 -96.31 -59.11 22.11
N GLY A 8 -95.50 -59.67 21.21
CA GLY A 8 -94.50 -60.72 21.48
C GLY A 8 -93.06 -60.18 21.37
N PRO A 9 -92.04 -60.98 21.75
CA PRO A 9 -91.14 -60.66 22.86
C PRO A 9 -89.71 -60.26 22.46
N TRP A 10 -88.99 -59.72 23.46
CA TRP A 10 -87.60 -59.26 23.41
C TRP A 10 -86.57 -60.41 23.26
N SER A 11 -85.70 -60.33 22.25
CA SER A 11 -84.33 -60.88 22.29
C SER A 11 -83.51 -60.36 21.10
N GLY A 12 -82.57 -59.45 21.32
CA GLY A 12 -81.72 -58.92 20.26
C GLY A 12 -80.65 -57.94 20.74
N GLU A 13 -79.50 -58.50 21.13
CA GLU A 13 -78.14 -58.01 20.88
C GLU A 13 -77.85 -56.49 20.97
N ARG A 14 -77.15 -56.10 22.03
CA ARG A 14 -76.30 -54.89 22.02
C ARG A 14 -75.06 -55.17 21.17
N SER A 15 -75.05 -54.66 19.94
CA SER A 15 -73.85 -54.61 19.09
C SER A 15 -73.52 -53.15 18.76
N LEU A 16 -72.29 -52.73 19.11
CA LEU A 16 -71.77 -51.37 18.99
C LEU A 16 -71.74 -50.93 17.52
N SER A 17 -72.47 -49.86 17.17
CA SER A 17 -72.40 -49.27 15.84
C SER A 17 -71.21 -48.31 15.75
N VAL A 18 -70.12 -48.78 15.13
CA VAL A 18 -68.99 -47.94 14.71
C VAL A 18 -69.51 -46.88 13.74
N ALA A 19 -69.42 -45.61 14.11
CA ALA A 19 -69.77 -44.49 13.25
C ALA A 19 -68.89 -44.50 11.99
N ARG A 20 -69.55 -44.39 10.83
CA ARG A 20 -68.94 -44.41 9.49
C ARG A 20 -67.81 -43.38 9.38
N LEU A 21 -66.60 -43.87 9.13
CA LEU A 21 -65.50 -43.07 8.57
C LEU A 21 -65.92 -42.61 7.17
N GLY A 22 -65.78 -41.31 6.91
CA GLY A 22 -66.03 -40.71 5.59
C GLY A 22 -65.12 -41.30 4.51
N GLU A 23 -65.59 -41.17 3.27
CA GLU A 23 -64.96 -41.62 2.03
C GLU A 23 -63.46 -41.30 2.01
N VAL A 24 -62.62 -42.34 1.96
CA VAL A 24 -61.16 -42.18 1.84
C VAL A 24 -60.90 -41.72 0.42
N PRO A 25 -60.27 -40.54 0.20
CA PRO A 25 -59.95 -40.08 -1.15
C PRO A 25 -59.09 -41.14 -1.85
N GLU A 26 -59.34 -41.34 -3.14
CA GLU A 26 -58.58 -42.30 -3.95
C GLU A 26 -57.08 -42.05 -3.77
N PRO A 27 -56.27 -43.11 -3.55
CA PRO A 27 -54.84 -42.95 -3.36
C PRO A 27 -54.23 -42.36 -4.63
N VAL A 28 -53.55 -41.22 -4.48
CA VAL A 28 -52.75 -40.60 -5.55
C VAL A 28 -51.85 -41.68 -6.15
N SER A 29 -51.85 -41.79 -7.48
CA SER A 29 -51.06 -42.83 -8.13
C SER A 29 -49.57 -42.58 -7.90
N ASP A 30 -48.79 -43.65 -7.82
CA ASP A 30 -47.33 -43.54 -7.66
C ASP A 30 -46.71 -42.73 -8.80
N GLU A 31 -47.27 -42.81 -10.01
CA GLU A 31 -46.82 -42.04 -11.17
C GLU A 31 -47.04 -40.52 -10.96
N GLU A 32 -48.21 -40.10 -10.49
CA GLU A 32 -48.50 -38.69 -10.19
C GLU A 32 -47.61 -38.16 -9.06
N PHE A 33 -47.34 -38.98 -8.06
CA PHE A 33 -46.46 -38.62 -6.95
C PHE A 33 -45.00 -38.45 -7.39
N GLN A 34 -44.48 -39.34 -8.23
CA GLN A 34 -43.14 -39.21 -8.78
C GLN A 34 -43.04 -38.03 -9.76
N ALA A 35 -44.06 -37.81 -10.59
CA ALA A 35 -44.12 -36.65 -11.48
C ALA A 35 -44.11 -35.33 -10.71
N ALA A 36 -44.89 -35.22 -9.62
CA ALA A 36 -44.89 -34.04 -8.76
C ALA A 36 -43.54 -33.82 -8.07
N LYS A 37 -42.88 -34.89 -7.59
CA LYS A 37 -41.53 -34.81 -7.01
C LYS A 37 -40.50 -34.31 -8.02
N HIS A 38 -40.52 -34.85 -9.23
CA HIS A 38 -39.64 -34.40 -10.30
C HIS A 38 -39.89 -32.94 -10.67
N ALA A 39 -41.15 -32.52 -10.77
CA ALA A 39 -41.52 -31.14 -11.06
C ALA A 39 -41.01 -30.16 -9.98
N VAL A 40 -41.13 -30.52 -8.70
CA VAL A 40 -40.61 -29.70 -7.59
C VAL A 40 -39.09 -29.64 -7.60
N ALA A 41 -38.41 -30.77 -7.84
CA ALA A 41 -36.95 -30.80 -7.95
C ALA A 41 -36.44 -29.93 -9.09
N TRP A 42 -37.04 -30.06 -10.27
CA TRP A 42 -36.75 -29.26 -11.45
C TRP A 42 -36.99 -27.76 -11.22
N ALA A 43 -38.13 -27.40 -10.62
CA ALA A 43 -38.45 -26.00 -10.31
C ALA A 43 -37.45 -25.38 -9.32
N ARG A 44 -36.97 -26.14 -8.33
CA ARG A 44 -35.95 -25.68 -7.38
C ARG A 44 -34.60 -25.43 -8.06
N GLU A 45 -34.22 -26.29 -9.00
CA GLU A 45 -32.98 -26.14 -9.76
C GLU A 45 -33.04 -24.90 -10.67
N LEU A 46 -34.15 -24.70 -11.39
CA LEU A 46 -34.38 -23.49 -12.18
C LEU A 46 -34.37 -22.22 -11.34
N HIS A 47 -35.01 -22.24 -10.17
CA HIS A 47 -35.00 -21.10 -9.25
C HIS A 47 -33.59 -20.78 -8.75
N ALA A 48 -32.77 -21.79 -8.42
CA ALA A 48 -31.39 -21.57 -8.01
C ALA A 48 -30.53 -20.93 -9.12
N VAL A 49 -30.75 -21.32 -10.38
CA VAL A 49 -30.11 -20.68 -11.54
C VAL A 49 -30.59 -19.24 -11.72
N ALA A 50 -31.89 -18.99 -11.59
CA ALA A 50 -32.46 -17.65 -11.71
C ALA A 50 -31.94 -16.68 -10.65
N VAL A 51 -31.89 -17.10 -9.38
CA VAL A 51 -31.35 -16.29 -8.27
C VAL A 51 -29.88 -15.91 -8.51
N LYS A 52 -29.05 -16.87 -8.97
CA LYS A 52 -27.66 -16.55 -9.36
C LYS A 52 -27.59 -15.59 -10.55
N GLY A 53 -28.53 -15.72 -11.49
CA GLY A 53 -28.68 -14.80 -12.61
C GLY A 53 -28.99 -13.36 -12.20
N GLU A 54 -29.74 -13.17 -11.11
CA GLU A 54 -30.07 -11.84 -10.57
C GLU A 54 -28.88 -11.15 -9.87
N GLU A 55 -27.95 -11.92 -9.31
CA GLU A 55 -26.73 -11.39 -8.67
C GLU A 55 -25.64 -11.02 -9.68
N MET A 56 -25.64 -11.61 -10.88
CA MET A 56 -24.63 -11.32 -11.90
C MET A 56 -24.60 -9.85 -12.37
N PRO A 57 -25.73 -9.17 -12.63
CA PRO A 57 -25.74 -7.75 -12.97
C PRO A 57 -25.12 -6.84 -11.90
N THR A 58 -25.36 -7.12 -10.61
CA THR A 58 -24.83 -6.30 -9.52
C THR A 58 -23.32 -6.51 -9.36
N GLN A 59 -22.85 -7.76 -9.47
CA GLN A 59 -21.42 -8.07 -9.48
C GLN A 59 -20.70 -7.48 -10.69
N ARG A 60 -21.32 -7.52 -11.89
CA ARG A 60 -20.77 -6.89 -13.09
C ARG A 60 -20.63 -5.37 -12.93
N LYS A 61 -21.67 -4.70 -12.45
CA LYS A 61 -21.61 -3.25 -12.16
C LYS A 61 -20.51 -2.92 -11.16
N ARG A 62 -20.41 -3.68 -10.07
CA ARG A 62 -19.36 -3.50 -9.07
C ARG A 62 -17.97 -3.72 -9.65
N HIS A 63 -17.80 -4.73 -10.50
CA HIS A 63 -16.55 -4.98 -11.20
C HIS A 63 -16.20 -3.81 -12.14
N GLU A 64 -17.16 -3.32 -12.94
CA GLU A 64 -16.97 -2.15 -13.80
C GLU A 64 -16.58 -0.89 -13.01
N GLU A 65 -17.25 -0.64 -11.88
CA GLU A 65 -16.92 0.48 -10.98
C GLU A 65 -15.52 0.35 -10.38
N LEU A 66 -15.14 -0.83 -9.89
CA LEU A 66 -13.81 -1.07 -9.33
C LEU A 66 -12.72 -0.95 -10.40
N MET A 67 -12.98 -1.46 -11.62
CA MET A 67 -12.06 -1.30 -12.75
C MET A 67 -11.91 0.17 -13.14
N ALA A 68 -12.99 0.95 -13.14
CA ALA A 68 -12.94 2.39 -13.41
C ALA A 68 -12.13 3.13 -12.34
N GLN A 69 -12.30 2.78 -11.06
CA GLN A 69 -11.52 3.36 -9.96
C GLN A 69 -10.05 2.99 -10.03
N ALA A 70 -9.72 1.73 -10.35
CA ALA A 70 -8.35 1.28 -10.52
C ALA A 70 -7.65 2.05 -11.65
N ASN A 71 -8.31 2.16 -12.82
CA ASN A 71 -7.78 2.91 -13.96
C ASN A 71 -7.59 4.42 -13.66
N GLU A 72 -8.49 5.02 -12.87
CA GLU A 72 -8.32 6.40 -12.40
C GLU A 72 -7.11 6.52 -11.47
N ALA A 73 -7.00 5.63 -10.49
CA ALA A 73 -5.89 5.63 -9.55
C ALA A 73 -4.54 5.44 -10.24
N GLU A 74 -4.43 4.52 -11.20
CA GLU A 74 -3.23 4.32 -12.02
C GLU A 74 -2.85 5.57 -12.81
N ARG A 75 -3.85 6.26 -13.38
CA ARG A 75 -3.59 7.51 -14.10
C ARG A 75 -3.09 8.61 -13.17
N GLN A 76 -3.72 8.77 -12.00
CA GLN A 76 -3.29 9.75 -11.00
C GLN A 76 -1.89 9.44 -10.47
N GLU A 77 -1.60 8.17 -10.19
CA GLU A 77 -0.27 7.70 -9.81
C GLU A 77 0.77 8.08 -10.87
N SER A 78 0.50 7.78 -12.14
CA SER A 78 1.41 8.11 -13.23
C SER A 78 1.67 9.61 -13.31
N LEU A 79 0.62 10.44 -13.22
CA LEU A 79 0.73 11.90 -13.22
C LEU A 79 1.59 12.41 -12.05
N LEU A 80 1.33 11.91 -10.84
CA LEU A 80 2.06 12.31 -9.64
C LEU A 80 3.53 11.86 -9.70
N ARG A 81 3.82 10.65 -10.19
CA ARG A 81 5.19 10.16 -10.38
C ARG A 81 5.95 11.01 -11.40
N HIS A 82 5.32 11.34 -12.53
CA HIS A 82 5.93 12.24 -13.51
C HIS A 82 6.17 13.64 -12.96
N ALA A 83 5.24 14.20 -12.19
CA ALA A 83 5.41 15.51 -11.55
C ALA A 83 6.55 15.50 -10.52
N ALA A 84 6.65 14.44 -9.72
CA ALA A 84 7.75 14.25 -8.78
C ALA A 84 9.10 14.17 -9.52
N TRP A 85 9.17 13.36 -10.58
CA TRP A 85 10.40 13.23 -11.37
C TRP A 85 10.80 14.55 -12.05
N GLY A 86 9.85 15.30 -12.60
CA GLY A 86 10.12 16.63 -13.16
C GLY A 86 10.66 17.62 -12.12
N THR A 87 10.24 17.48 -10.85
CA THR A 87 10.79 18.29 -9.75
C THR A 87 12.25 17.92 -9.47
N ASP A 88 12.56 16.62 -9.41
CA ASP A 88 13.92 16.12 -9.22
C ASP A 88 14.87 16.59 -10.35
N GLU A 89 14.39 16.62 -11.60
CA GLU A 89 15.15 17.13 -12.74
C GLU A 89 15.47 18.63 -12.59
N VAL A 90 14.47 19.44 -12.24
CA VAL A 90 14.67 20.89 -12.00
C VAL A 90 15.64 21.14 -10.86
N LEU A 91 15.47 20.43 -9.73
CA LEU A 91 16.36 20.56 -8.57
C LEU A 91 17.78 20.10 -8.90
N THR A 92 17.95 18.99 -9.61
CA THR A 92 19.25 18.53 -10.10
C THR A 92 19.90 19.57 -11.00
N GLY A 93 19.14 20.20 -11.90
CA GLY A 93 19.63 21.28 -12.75
C GLY A 93 20.11 22.50 -11.97
N LEU A 94 19.48 22.82 -10.83
CA LEU A 94 19.93 23.89 -9.93
C LEU A 94 21.19 23.51 -9.16
N VAL A 95 21.23 22.32 -8.56
CA VAL A 95 22.40 21.81 -7.83
C VAL A 95 23.62 21.72 -8.75
N SER A 96 23.41 21.31 -10.01
CA SER A 96 24.47 21.19 -11.03
C SER A 96 25.16 22.51 -11.38
N ARG A 97 24.55 23.66 -11.06
CA ARG A 97 25.20 24.98 -11.22
C ARG A 97 26.26 25.24 -10.16
N VAL A 98 26.16 24.56 -9.02
CA VAL A 98 27.04 24.72 -7.85
C VAL A 98 28.06 23.58 -7.78
N THR A 99 27.65 22.35 -8.08
CA THR A 99 28.57 21.20 -8.02
C THR A 99 28.15 20.10 -8.99
N LYS A 100 29.12 19.34 -9.47
CA LYS A 100 28.90 18.10 -10.24
C LYS A 100 28.85 16.85 -9.36
N ARG A 101 29.17 16.99 -8.06
CA ARG A 101 29.24 15.86 -7.12
C ARG A 101 27.87 15.39 -6.65
N LEU A 102 26.90 16.30 -6.62
CA LEU A 102 25.57 16.05 -6.06
C LEU A 102 24.49 16.18 -7.12
N ARG A 103 23.45 15.36 -7.00
CA ARG A 103 22.21 15.45 -7.77
C ARG A 103 21.01 15.08 -6.91
N VAL A 104 19.80 15.30 -7.40
CA VAL A 104 18.57 14.92 -6.70
C VAL A 104 17.97 13.69 -7.35
N GLU A 105 17.75 12.65 -6.56
CA GLU A 105 17.02 11.45 -6.96
C GLU A 105 16.00 11.08 -5.88
N ASN A 106 14.77 10.82 -6.28
CA ASN A 106 13.66 10.48 -5.39
C ASN A 106 13.52 11.49 -4.23
N GLY A 107 13.65 12.78 -4.54
CA GLY A 107 13.58 13.88 -3.57
C GLY A 107 14.74 13.97 -2.56
N ARG A 108 15.86 13.27 -2.79
CA ARG A 108 17.05 13.29 -1.92
C ARG A 108 18.31 13.71 -2.66
N LEU A 109 19.22 14.39 -1.97
CA LEU A 109 20.58 14.61 -2.49
C LEU A 109 21.35 13.29 -2.49
N VAL A 110 21.96 12.97 -3.62
CA VAL A 110 22.70 11.73 -3.88
C VAL A 110 24.07 12.06 -4.47
N THR A 111 25.08 11.29 -4.09
CA THR A 111 26.44 11.33 -4.67
C THR A 111 26.81 9.95 -5.20
N ASP A 112 27.75 9.89 -6.14
CA ASP A 112 28.35 8.63 -6.55
C ASP A 112 29.52 8.27 -5.63
N THR A 113 29.49 7.05 -5.11
CA THR A 113 30.55 6.42 -4.32
C THR A 113 31.14 5.22 -5.08
N ASP A 114 32.08 4.52 -4.47
CA ASP A 114 32.62 3.25 -4.99
C ASP A 114 31.57 2.13 -5.05
N ARG A 115 30.49 2.24 -4.28
CA ARG A 115 29.39 1.25 -4.19
C ARG A 115 28.18 1.62 -5.05
N GLY A 116 28.18 2.81 -5.66
CA GLY A 116 27.11 3.32 -6.50
C GLY A 116 26.54 4.62 -5.97
N ALA A 117 25.28 4.89 -6.33
CA ALA A 117 24.59 6.09 -5.90
C ALA A 117 24.13 5.96 -4.45
N GLU A 118 24.64 6.80 -3.55
CA GLU A 118 24.28 6.81 -2.13
C GLU A 118 23.69 8.17 -1.71
N PRO A 119 22.62 8.18 -0.89
CA PRO A 119 22.09 9.42 -0.35
C PRO A 119 23.14 10.16 0.48
N PHE A 120 23.33 11.45 0.20
CA PHE A 120 24.31 12.29 0.89
C PHE A 120 24.12 12.29 2.43
N GLY A 121 22.88 12.18 2.90
CA GLY A 121 22.56 12.10 4.33
C GLY A 121 22.99 10.79 5.01
N GLU A 122 23.29 9.73 4.24
CA GLU A 122 23.68 8.41 4.74
C GLU A 122 25.20 8.22 4.80
N LEU A 123 25.96 9.10 4.14
CA LEU A 123 27.41 9.16 4.24
C LEU A 123 27.88 9.44 5.67
N SER A 124 29.10 9.01 6.00
CA SER A 124 29.72 9.36 7.28
C SER A 124 29.92 10.88 7.42
N PRO A 125 30.04 11.41 8.65
CA PRO A 125 30.31 12.83 8.86
C PRO A 125 31.53 13.34 8.08
N GLY A 126 32.63 12.57 8.05
CA GLY A 126 33.85 12.93 7.32
C GLY A 126 33.62 13.02 5.81
N GLU A 127 32.93 12.05 5.21
CA GLU A 127 32.62 12.07 3.77
C GLU A 127 31.72 13.27 3.39
N ARG A 128 30.70 13.57 4.21
CA ARG A 128 29.85 14.74 3.99
C ARG A 128 30.64 16.03 4.05
N TRP A 129 31.52 16.17 5.04
CA TRP A 129 32.36 17.36 5.19
C TRP A 129 33.38 17.50 4.08
N ARG A 130 33.99 16.41 3.63
CA ARG A 130 34.88 16.39 2.47
C ARG A 130 34.19 16.98 1.24
N ILE A 131 33.01 16.45 0.90
CA ILE A 131 32.22 16.94 -0.24
C ILE A 131 31.83 18.41 -0.04
N ALA A 132 31.36 18.79 1.15
CA ALA A 132 30.94 20.16 1.44
C ALA A 132 32.10 21.17 1.32
N LEU A 133 33.30 20.81 1.80
CA LEU A 133 34.49 21.67 1.76
C LEU A 133 35.07 21.80 0.35
N GLU A 134 35.05 20.72 -0.44
CA GLU A 134 35.41 20.76 -1.86
C GLU A 134 34.51 21.75 -2.61
N ILE A 135 33.18 21.62 -2.43
CA ILE A 135 32.20 22.53 -3.03
C ILE A 135 32.42 23.97 -2.55
N ALA A 136 32.63 24.17 -1.24
CA ALA A 136 32.86 25.51 -0.69
C ALA A 136 34.12 26.15 -1.28
N ALA A 137 35.23 25.42 -1.35
CA ALA A 137 36.47 25.91 -1.92
C ALA A 137 36.29 26.36 -3.38
N GLU A 138 35.66 25.52 -4.21
CA GLU A 138 35.38 25.83 -5.62
C GLU A 138 34.47 27.04 -5.80
N GLN A 139 33.42 27.15 -4.97
CA GLN A 139 32.42 28.22 -5.09
C GLN A 139 32.91 29.57 -4.58
N VAL A 140 33.72 29.60 -3.52
CA VAL A 140 34.30 30.85 -3.02
C VAL A 140 35.41 31.33 -3.97
N GLY A 141 36.23 30.42 -4.49
CA GLY A 141 37.26 30.72 -5.49
C GLY A 141 38.43 31.55 -4.94
N LYS A 142 39.36 31.89 -5.83
CA LYS A 142 40.65 32.50 -5.46
C LYS A 142 40.51 33.75 -4.58
N GLY A 143 41.28 33.80 -3.48
CA GLY A 143 41.24 34.86 -2.46
C GLY A 143 40.11 34.68 -1.44
N GLY A 144 39.36 33.60 -1.56
CA GLY A 144 38.27 33.22 -0.67
C GLY A 144 38.70 32.80 0.71
N LEU A 145 37.78 32.91 1.67
CA LEU A 145 37.93 32.38 3.02
C LEU A 145 36.78 31.42 3.33
N VAL A 146 37.11 30.20 3.75
CA VAL A 146 36.17 29.18 4.21
C VAL A 146 36.44 28.91 5.69
N THR A 147 35.43 29.09 6.54
CA THR A 147 35.52 28.75 7.97
C THR A 147 34.93 27.37 8.22
N VAL A 148 35.67 26.51 8.91
CA VAL A 148 35.30 25.12 9.21
C VAL A 148 35.11 24.97 10.71
N PRO A 149 33.96 24.44 11.17
CA PRO A 149 33.79 24.10 12.58
C PRO A 149 34.79 23.03 13.02
N GLN A 150 35.25 23.10 14.27
CA GLN A 150 36.18 22.10 14.81
C GLN A 150 35.65 20.66 14.67
N GLU A 151 34.39 20.41 14.99
CA GLU A 151 33.75 19.10 14.84
C GLU A 151 33.84 18.56 13.40
N ALA A 152 33.75 19.44 12.42
CA ALA A 152 33.86 19.09 11.01
C ALA A 152 35.29 18.72 10.63
N TRP A 153 36.27 19.47 11.13
CA TRP A 153 37.68 19.20 10.93
C TRP A 153 38.12 17.88 11.60
N GLU A 154 37.64 17.64 12.83
CA GLU A 154 37.91 16.42 13.58
C GLU A 154 37.29 15.17 12.94
N ALA A 155 36.14 15.32 12.25
CA ALA A 155 35.50 14.23 11.52
C ALA A 155 36.29 13.78 10.27
N LEU A 156 37.25 14.57 9.78
CA LEU A 156 38.10 14.21 8.65
C LEU A 156 39.32 13.43 9.11
N ASP A 157 39.61 12.31 8.44
CA ASP A 157 40.86 11.59 8.61
C ASP A 157 42.05 12.36 7.98
N PRO A 158 43.31 12.01 8.33
CA PRO A 158 44.49 12.73 7.87
C PRO A 158 44.65 12.81 6.35
N LEU A 159 44.22 11.77 5.60
CA LEU A 159 44.32 11.78 4.14
C LEU A 159 43.35 12.81 3.55
N ASN A 160 42.10 12.80 4.03
CA ASN A 160 41.09 13.77 3.63
C ASN A 160 41.49 15.22 3.98
N ARG A 161 42.08 15.46 5.16
CA ARG A 161 42.62 16.79 5.53
C ARG A 161 43.69 17.27 4.56
N ALA A 162 44.62 16.38 4.19
CA ALA A 162 45.70 16.70 3.25
C ALA A 162 45.15 17.01 1.84
N GLU A 163 44.16 16.25 1.38
CA GLU A 163 43.49 16.49 0.10
C GLU A 163 42.74 17.83 0.09
N ILE A 164 42.01 18.16 1.17
CA ILE A 164 41.34 19.47 1.30
C ILE A 164 42.35 20.62 1.31
N ALA A 165 43.49 20.47 1.99
CA ALA A 165 44.55 21.48 1.96
C ALA A 165 45.13 21.68 0.56
N GLU A 166 45.26 20.60 -0.23
CA GLU A 166 45.73 20.70 -1.62
C GLU A 166 44.68 21.35 -2.53
N ILE A 167 43.40 21.02 -2.35
CA ILE A 167 42.30 21.70 -3.04
C ILE A 167 42.33 23.20 -2.69
N ALA A 168 42.50 23.55 -1.42
CA ALA A 168 42.56 24.94 -0.98
C ALA A 168 43.72 25.70 -1.66
N ARG A 169 44.92 25.10 -1.71
CA ARG A 169 46.09 25.67 -2.40
C ARG A 169 45.87 25.82 -3.90
N SER A 170 45.30 24.80 -4.56
CA SER A 170 45.11 24.81 -6.01
C SER A 170 44.06 25.83 -6.46
N VAL A 171 42.96 25.97 -5.70
CA VAL A 171 41.92 26.98 -5.96
C VAL A 171 42.36 28.38 -5.49
N GLY A 172 43.27 28.44 -4.52
CA GLY A 172 43.75 29.67 -3.91
C GLY A 172 42.80 30.25 -2.86
N VAL A 173 42.14 29.37 -2.09
CA VAL A 173 41.31 29.74 -0.94
C VAL A 173 42.07 29.52 0.37
N VAL A 174 41.70 30.28 1.40
CA VAL A 174 42.12 30.07 2.78
C VAL A 174 41.03 29.29 3.49
N ILE A 175 41.40 28.18 4.14
CA ILE A 175 40.51 27.43 5.02
C ILE A 175 40.97 27.67 6.46
N ILE A 176 40.08 28.14 7.33
CA ILE A 176 40.36 28.38 8.74
C ILE A 176 39.49 27.43 9.57
N THR A 177 40.12 26.74 10.50
CA THR A 177 39.45 25.89 11.50
C THR A 177 40.06 26.14 12.87
N ALA A 178 39.37 25.67 13.91
CA ALA A 178 39.96 25.50 15.22
C ALA A 178 40.34 24.02 15.41
N GLU A 179 41.45 23.79 16.10
CA GLU A 179 41.90 22.48 16.55
C GLU A 179 42.24 22.61 18.04
N ALA A 180 41.66 21.74 18.87
CA ALA A 180 41.95 21.74 20.30
C ALA A 180 43.22 20.95 20.57
N ASP A 181 44.13 21.54 21.34
CA ASP A 181 45.35 20.91 21.80
C ASP A 181 45.48 21.02 23.33
N GLU A 182 46.62 20.62 23.88
CA GLU A 182 46.89 20.66 25.32
C GLU A 182 47.31 22.07 25.82
N HIS A 183 47.47 23.05 24.92
CA HIS A 183 47.97 24.37 25.28
C HIS A 183 46.87 25.24 25.92
N ASN A 184 47.28 26.09 26.86
CA ASN A 184 46.36 26.97 27.58
C ASN A 184 46.16 28.35 26.91
N GLN A 185 46.55 28.48 25.64
CA GLN A 185 46.49 29.71 24.85
C GLN A 185 46.10 29.39 23.41
N ILE A 186 45.44 30.34 22.74
CA ILE A 186 45.07 30.21 21.33
C ILE A 186 46.27 30.64 20.48
N GLU A 187 46.79 29.73 19.66
CA GLU A 187 47.83 30.00 18.67
C GLU A 187 47.28 29.86 17.24
N ALA A 188 47.85 30.62 16.30
CA ALA A 188 47.48 30.55 14.89
C ALA A 188 48.60 29.87 14.11
N GLU A 189 48.32 28.68 13.58
CA GLU A 189 49.22 27.93 12.71
C GLU A 189 48.77 28.03 11.25
N VAL A 190 49.73 28.09 10.32
CA VAL A 190 49.48 28.07 8.87
C VAL A 190 50.15 26.83 8.30
N VAL A 191 49.33 25.94 7.72
CA VAL A 191 49.73 24.63 7.17
C VAL A 191 49.56 24.60 5.65
#